data_AF-A0A812X603-F1
#
_entry.id   AF-A0A812X603-F1
#
_cell.length_a   1.000
_cell.length_b   1.000
_cell.length_c   1.000
_cell.angle_alpha   90.00
_cell.angle_beta   90.00
_cell.angle_gamma   90.00
#
_symmetry.space_group_name_H-M   'P 1'
#
loop_
_entity.id
_entity.type
_entity.pdbx_description
1 polymer ?
#
loop_
_entity_poly.entity_id
_entity_poly.type
_entity_poly.pdbx_seq_one_letter_code
_entity_poly.pdbx_strand_id
1 'polypeptide(L)'
;ASETYTPAGNIYTVLFSLELFVRLGAQKPKDFFCGEDKRWNFLDGIIVVASWWEVVGEIQTLLASSNPEESNFAGITGIRTLRIIRITRLVKVARLARVLRFVMALRTLTQSIIYTLKSLIWAMVLLLLIVYTFGILFTQVVFD
;
A
#
# COMPACT_ATOMS: atom_id res chain seq x y z
N ALA A 1 14.24 -21.65 10.98
CA ALA A 1 13.82 -20.24 10.77
C ALA A 1 13.18 -19.99 9.39
N SER A 2 13.02 -21.01 8.53
CA SER A 2 12.46 -20.89 7.18
C SER A 2 10.94 -21.11 7.08
N GLU A 3 10.29 -21.70 8.08
CA GLU A 3 8.86 -22.07 8.03
C GLU A 3 7.89 -20.96 8.43
N THR A 4 8.35 -19.90 9.10
CA THR A 4 7.46 -18.82 9.59
C THR A 4 7.27 -17.67 8.59
N TYR A 5 8.06 -17.59 7.51
CA TYR A 5 7.97 -16.49 6.53
C TYR A 5 6.97 -16.75 5.38
N THR A 6 6.69 -18.01 5.06
CA THR A 6 5.73 -18.42 4.02
C THR A 6 4.26 -18.11 4.34
N PRO A 7 3.73 -18.25 5.58
CA PRO A 7 2.31 -17.95 5.84
C PRO A 7 1.99 -16.46 5.72
N ALA A 8 2.91 -15.58 6.13
CA ALA A 8 2.69 -14.13 6.08
C ALA A 8 2.51 -13.64 4.63
N GLY A 9 3.37 -14.10 3.70
CA GLY A 9 3.27 -13.75 2.28
C GLY A 9 1.95 -14.18 1.64
N ASN A 10 1.48 -15.38 1.97
CA ASN A 10 0.20 -15.92 1.47
C ASN A 10 -1.00 -15.14 1.99
N ILE A 11 -0.98 -14.72 3.27
CA ILE A 11 -2.03 -13.89 3.86
C ILE A 11 -2.14 -12.55 3.13
N TYR A 12 -1.01 -11.89 2.84
CA TYR A 12 -1.03 -10.64 2.06
C TYR A 12 -1.61 -10.84 0.66
N THR A 13 -1.26 -11.93 -0.04
CA THR A 13 -1.81 -12.23 -1.37
C THR A 13 -3.32 -12.42 -1.34
N VAL A 14 -3.86 -13.11 -0.33
CA VAL A 14 -5.30 -13.31 -0.15
C VAL A 14 -6.01 -12.00 0.19
N LEU A 15 -5.47 -11.22 1.13
CA LEU A 15 -6.02 -9.91 1.51
C LEU A 15 -6.04 -8.95 0.33
N PHE A 16 -4.97 -8.88 -0.47
CA PHE A 16 -4.92 -8.03 -1.66
C PHE A 16 -5.88 -8.50 -2.75
N SER A 17 -6.04 -9.82 -2.92
CA SER A 17 -7.03 -10.36 -3.85
C SER A 17 -8.43 -9.92 -3.42
N LEU A 18 -8.75 -10.07 -2.12
CA LEU A 18 -10.05 -9.70 -1.57
C LEU A 18 -10.31 -8.19 -1.66
N GLU A 19 -9.32 -7.34 -1.35
CA GLU A 19 -9.41 -5.89 -1.53
C GLU A 19 -9.71 -5.51 -3.00
N LEU A 20 -9.05 -6.17 -3.96
CA LEU A 20 -9.28 -5.95 -5.38
C LEU A 20 -10.70 -6.37 -5.79
N PHE A 21 -11.18 -7.53 -5.33
CA PHE A 21 -12.53 -8.01 -5.63
C PHE A 21 -13.61 -7.13 -5.02
N VAL A 22 -13.41 -6.66 -3.78
CA VAL A 22 -14.34 -5.71 -3.14
C VAL A 22 -14.38 -4.38 -3.89
N ARG A 23 -13.22 -3.85 -4.34
CA ARG A 23 -13.18 -2.65 -5.18
C ARG A 23 -13.87 -2.84 -6.54
N LEU A 24 -13.68 -4.01 -7.16
CA LEU A 24 -14.37 -4.39 -8.40
C LEU A 24 -15.89 -4.46 -8.24
N GLY A 25 -16.38 -4.94 -7.08
CA GLY A 25 -17.81 -5.01 -6.78
C GLY A 25 -18.43 -3.68 -6.35
N ALA A 26 -17.67 -2.80 -5.70
CA ALA A 26 -18.15 -1.51 -5.20
C ALA A 26 -18.14 -0.41 -6.27
N GLN A 27 -17.27 -0.48 -7.28
CA GLN A 27 -17.23 0.48 -8.39
C GLN A 27 -18.03 -0.06 -9.59
N LYS A 28 -18.71 0.84 -10.33
CA LYS A 28 -19.29 0.45 -11.63
C LYS A 28 -18.15 -0.05 -12.52
N PRO A 29 -18.30 -1.16 -13.27
CA PRO A 29 -17.23 -1.68 -14.13
C PRO A 29 -16.77 -0.64 -15.16
N LYS A 30 -17.69 0.25 -15.55
CA LYS A 30 -17.38 1.40 -16.40
C LYS A 30 -16.50 2.45 -15.73
N ASP A 31 -16.50 2.67 -14.41
CA ASP A 31 -15.56 3.60 -13.75
C ASP A 31 -14.24 2.91 -13.41
N PHE A 32 -14.28 1.61 -13.08
CA PHE A 32 -13.08 0.82 -12.82
C PHE A 32 -12.15 0.72 -14.05
N PHE A 33 -12.73 0.54 -15.25
CA PHE A 33 -12.03 0.53 -16.54
C PHE A 33 -12.13 1.88 -17.31
N CYS A 34 -12.93 2.83 -16.81
CA CYS A 34 -13.29 4.17 -17.34
C CYS A 34 -12.64 5.43 -16.77
N GLY A 35 -12.31 5.37 -15.48
CA GLY A 35 -11.96 6.50 -14.66
C GLY A 35 -10.48 6.82 -14.58
N GLU A 36 -10.20 7.88 -13.82
CA GLU A 36 -8.87 8.47 -13.63
C GLU A 36 -7.87 7.49 -13.00
N ASP A 37 -8.36 6.59 -12.13
CA ASP A 37 -7.56 5.60 -11.39
C ASP A 37 -7.29 4.28 -12.13
N LYS A 38 -7.69 4.16 -13.39
CA LYS A 38 -7.51 2.95 -14.22
C LYS A 38 -6.12 2.34 -14.15
N ARG A 39 -5.10 3.17 -14.31
CA ARG A 39 -3.71 2.72 -14.37
C ARG A 39 -3.32 2.04 -13.06
N TRP A 40 -3.84 2.54 -11.94
CA TRP A 40 -3.59 2.00 -10.62
C TRP A 40 -4.35 0.70 -10.36
N ASN A 41 -5.62 0.64 -10.76
CA ASN A 41 -6.41 -0.59 -10.67
C ASN A 41 -5.83 -1.72 -11.54
N PHE A 42 -5.36 -1.39 -12.75
CA PHE A 42 -4.71 -2.34 -13.64
C PHE A 42 -3.37 -2.84 -13.10
N LEU A 43 -2.54 -1.93 -12.55
CA LEU A 43 -1.31 -2.31 -11.88
C LEU A 43 -1.58 -3.19 -10.65
N ASP A 44 -2.59 -2.86 -9.84
CA ASP A 44 -2.98 -3.66 -8.68
C ASP A 44 -3.43 -5.08 -9.11
N GLY A 45 -4.18 -5.21 -10.21
CA GLY A 45 -4.55 -6.50 -10.79
C GLY A 45 -3.35 -7.32 -11.27
N ILE A 46 -2.40 -6.69 -11.98
CA ILE A 46 -1.15 -7.36 -12.40
C ILE A 46 -0.36 -7.86 -11.18
N ILE A 47 -0.27 -7.06 -10.12
CA ILE A 47 0.46 -7.43 -8.90
C ILE A 47 -0.17 -8.65 -8.23
N VAL A 48 -1.50 -8.72 -8.15
CA VAL A 48 -2.22 -9.87 -7.57
C VAL A 48 -1.94 -11.12 -8.40
N VAL A 49 -2.10 -11.07 -9.72
CA VAL A 49 -1.83 -12.22 -10.61
C VAL A 49 -0.38 -12.68 -10.49
N ALA A 50 0.57 -11.74 -10.45
CA ALA A 50 1.98 -12.07 -10.36
C ALA A 50 2.38 -12.60 -8.98
N SER A 51 1.68 -12.20 -7.92
CA SER A 51 1.84 -12.76 -6.56
C SER A 51 1.30 -14.19 -6.48
N TRP A 52 0.18 -14.50 -7.13
CA TRP A 52 -0.30 -15.88 -7.28
C TRP A 52 0.69 -16.75 -8.08
N TRP A 53 1.30 -16.20 -9.13
CA TRP A 53 2.33 -16.90 -9.90
C TRP A 53 3.59 -17.24 -9.07
N GLU A 54 4.00 -16.34 -8.18
CA GLU A 54 5.12 -16.58 -7.25
C GLU A 54 4.81 -17.73 -6.29
N VAL A 55 3.61 -17.76 -5.70
CA VAL A 55 3.17 -18.84 -4.79
C VAL A 55 3.11 -20.20 -5.51
N VAL A 56 2.56 -20.24 -6.73
CA VAL A 56 2.50 -21.48 -7.53
C VAL A 56 3.92 -21.96 -7.90
N GLY A 57 4.81 -21.03 -8.25
CA GLY A 57 6.21 -21.35 -8.56
C GLY A 57 6.96 -21.95 -7.36
N GLU A 58 6.77 -21.39 -6.17
CA GLU A 58 7.37 -21.93 -4.93
C GLU A 58 6.85 -23.35 -4.65
N ILE A 59 5.53 -23.58 -4.74
CA ILE A 59 4.93 -24.93 -4.56
C ILE A 59 5.48 -25.93 -5.58
N GLN A 60 5.59 -25.54 -6.86
CA GLN A 60 6.13 -26.40 -7.91
C GLN A 60 7.59 -26.78 -7.65
N THR A 61 8.43 -25.84 -7.17
CA THR A 61 9.83 -26.12 -6.84
C THR A 61 9.98 -27.03 -5.63
N LEU A 62 9.11 -26.91 -4.62
CA LEU A 62 9.08 -27.81 -3.47
C LEU A 62 8.66 -29.23 -3.87
N LEU A 63 7.65 -29.37 -4.73
CA LEU A 63 7.20 -30.67 -5.25
C LEU A 63 8.18 -31.30 -6.25
N ALA A 64 8.95 -30.51 -6.99
CA ALA A 64 10.00 -31.01 -7.87
C ALA A 64 11.22 -31.53 -7.09
N SER A 65 11.48 -30.99 -5.89
CA SER A 65 12.58 -31.45 -5.04
C SER A 65 12.37 -32.85 -4.43
N SER A 66 11.17 -33.42 -4.51
CA SER A 66 10.85 -34.77 -4.04
C SER A 66 10.89 -35.87 -5.11
N ASN A 67 11.08 -35.53 -6.39
CA ASN A 67 11.21 -36.51 -7.49
C ASN A 67 12.51 -36.25 -8.29
N PRO A 68 13.60 -36.99 -8.04
CA PRO A 68 14.91 -36.74 -8.67
C PRO A 68 15.03 -37.24 -10.12
N GLU A 69 14.01 -37.92 -10.64
CA GLU A 69 14.09 -38.69 -11.89
C GLU A 69 13.47 -37.88 -13.05
N GLU A 70 14.25 -37.00 -13.67
CA GLU A 70 14.27 -36.74 -15.12
C GLU A 70 15.26 -35.61 -15.47
N SER A 71 16.54 -35.95 -15.41
CA SER A 71 17.64 -35.14 -15.90
C SER A 71 17.74 -35.25 -17.43
N ASN A 72 17.08 -34.36 -18.19
CA ASN A 72 17.43 -34.10 -19.60
C ASN A 72 17.07 -32.68 -20.13
N PHE A 73 16.64 -31.73 -19.28
CA PHE A 73 16.18 -30.39 -19.71
C PHE A 73 17.10 -29.22 -19.27
N ALA A 74 18.39 -29.45 -19.03
CA ALA A 74 19.28 -28.43 -18.44
C ALA A 74 19.43 -27.14 -19.29
N GLY A 75 19.37 -27.22 -20.62
CA GLY A 75 19.53 -26.07 -21.52
C GLY A 75 18.32 -25.13 -21.62
N ILE A 76 17.10 -25.66 -21.49
CA ILE A 76 15.86 -24.86 -21.56
C ILE A 76 15.42 -24.41 -20.14
N THR A 77 15.82 -25.14 -19.10
CA THR A 77 15.57 -24.76 -17.70
C THR A 77 16.29 -23.47 -17.32
N GLY A 78 17.55 -23.27 -17.73
CA GLY A 78 18.30 -22.05 -17.40
C GLY A 78 17.59 -20.76 -17.85
N ILE A 79 17.09 -20.71 -19.09
CA ILE A 79 16.37 -19.55 -19.63
C ILE A 79 15.03 -19.35 -18.92
N ARG A 80 14.30 -20.44 -18.63
CA ARG A 80 13.03 -20.39 -17.89
C ARG A 80 13.24 -19.92 -16.45
N THR A 81 14.24 -20.44 -15.74
CA THR A 81 14.60 -20.06 -14.37
C THR A 81 15.05 -18.61 -14.30
N LEU A 82 15.89 -18.14 -15.22
CA LEU A 82 16.27 -16.72 -15.30
C LEU A 82 15.07 -15.81 -15.56
N ARG A 83 14.13 -16.23 -16.42
CA ARG A 83 12.89 -15.48 -16.68
C ARG A 83 12.00 -15.42 -15.43
N ILE A 84 11.87 -16.52 -14.70
CA ILE A 84 11.11 -16.59 -13.43
C ILE A 84 11.74 -15.69 -12.37
N ILE A 85 13.06 -15.75 -12.18
CA ILE A 85 13.79 -14.88 -11.24
C ILE A 85 13.59 -13.40 -11.56
N ARG A 86 13.57 -13.03 -12.84
CA ARG A 86 13.29 -11.63 -13.24
C ARG A 86 11.86 -11.23 -12.90
N ILE A 87 10.88 -12.10 -13.17
CA ILE A 87 9.47 -11.83 -12.86
C ILE A 87 9.26 -11.68 -11.36
N THR A 88 9.80 -12.58 -10.53
CA THR A 88 9.65 -12.48 -9.06
C THR A 88 10.30 -11.22 -8.49
N ARG A 89 11.45 -10.77 -9.03
CA ARG A 89 12.02 -9.47 -8.66
C ARG A 89 11.10 -8.31 -9.02
N LEU A 90 10.48 -8.31 -10.20
CA LEU A 90 9.54 -7.26 -10.60
C LEU A 90 8.34 -7.19 -9.66
N VAL A 91 7.81 -8.34 -9.22
CA VAL A 91 6.71 -8.40 -8.24
C VAL A 91 7.12 -7.81 -6.90
N LYS A 92 8.32 -8.14 -6.40
CA LYS A 92 8.85 -7.56 -5.15
C LYS A 92 9.01 -6.04 -5.24
N VAL A 93 9.54 -5.54 -6.37
CA VAL A 93 9.68 -4.10 -6.62
C VAL A 93 8.31 -3.42 -6.69
N ALA A 94 7.34 -4.03 -7.36
CA ALA A 94 5.98 -3.49 -7.44
C ALA A 94 5.28 -3.43 -6.07
N ARG A 95 5.45 -4.46 -5.23
CA ARG A 95 4.98 -4.47 -3.83
C ARG A 95 5.62 -3.33 -3.02
N LEU A 96 6.94 -3.14 -3.14
CA LEU A 96 7.65 -2.02 -2.49
C LEU A 96 7.14 -0.66 -2.99
N ALA A 97 6.96 -0.50 -4.29
CA ALA A 97 6.46 0.74 -4.89
C ALA A 97 5.07 1.11 -4.37
N ARG A 98 4.18 0.13 -4.15
CA ARG A 98 2.86 0.38 -3.53
C ARG A 98 3.00 0.87 -2.09
N VAL A 99 3.84 0.24 -1.28
CA VAL A 99 4.10 0.67 0.10
C VAL A 99 4.64 2.10 0.11
N LEU A 100 5.61 2.40 -0.75
CA LEU A 100 6.15 3.76 -0.90
C LEU A 100 5.07 4.75 -1.31
N ARG A 101 4.16 4.38 -2.22
CA ARG A 101 3.02 5.24 -2.61
C ARG A 101 2.10 5.51 -1.42
N PHE A 102 1.80 4.50 -0.61
CA PHE A 102 0.99 4.67 0.60
C PHE A 102 1.68 5.59 1.61
N VAL A 103 2.98 5.42 1.82
CA VAL A 103 3.79 6.28 2.68
C VAL A 103 3.82 7.71 2.15
N MET A 104 3.92 7.92 0.84
CA MET A 104 3.84 9.24 0.21
C MET A 104 2.48 9.90 0.45
N ALA A 105 1.38 9.17 0.24
CA ALA A 105 0.03 9.68 0.50
C ALA A 105 -0.16 10.04 1.98
N LEU A 106 0.32 9.19 2.90
CA LEU A 106 0.29 9.46 4.34
C LEU A 106 1.10 10.71 4.69
N ARG A 107 2.28 10.89 4.10
CA ARG A 107 3.10 12.09 4.28
C ARG A 107 2.34 13.36 3.84
N THR A 108 1.64 13.32 2.71
CA THR A 108 0.84 14.44 2.22
C THR A 108 -0.32 14.77 3.17
N LEU A 109 -1.01 13.75 3.70
CA LEU A 109 -2.06 13.93 4.69
C LEU A 109 -1.52 14.54 5.99
N THR A 110 -0.41 14.01 6.51
CA THR A 110 0.24 14.53 7.71
C THR A 110 0.70 15.98 7.53
N GLN A 111 1.26 16.32 6.36
CA GLN A 111 1.61 17.71 6.05
C GLN A 111 0.37 18.62 6.09
N SER A 112 -0.75 18.17 5.53
CA SER A 112 -2.01 18.93 5.55
C SER A 112 -2.48 19.19 7.00
N ILE A 113 -2.41 18.17 7.86
CA ILE A 113 -2.74 18.30 9.30
C ILE A 113 -1.82 19.29 10.00
N ILE A 114 -0.51 19.28 9.71
CA ILE A 114 0.43 20.23 10.32
C ILE A 114 0.10 21.66 9.91
N TYR A 115 -0.25 21.90 8.65
CA TYR A 115 -0.66 23.23 8.19
C TYR A 115 -1.94 23.71 8.87
N THR A 116 -2.95 22.86 9.02
CA THR A 116 -4.19 23.22 9.70
C THR A 116 -3.97 23.48 11.19
N LEU A 117 -3.15 22.66 11.87
CA LEU A 117 -2.78 22.88 13.26
C LEU A 117 -2.04 24.20 13.46
N LYS A 118 -1.11 24.55 12.55
CA LYS A 118 -0.43 25.86 12.59
C LYS A 118 -1.44 27.00 12.50
N SER A 119 -2.41 26.92 11.60
CA SER A 119 -3.49 27.91 11.48
C SER A 119 -4.35 27.98 12.74
N LEU A 120 -4.68 26.83 13.33
CA LEU A 120 -5.46 26.74 14.57
C LEU A 120 -4.74 27.40 15.75
N ILE A 121 -3.42 27.24 15.86
CA ILE A 121 -2.62 27.90 16.91
C ILE A 121 -2.76 29.42 16.82
N TRP A 122 -2.66 30.00 15.62
CA TRP A 122 -2.85 31.45 15.45
C TRP A 122 -4.27 31.91 15.79
N ALA A 123 -5.29 31.12 15.43
CA ALA A 123 -6.67 31.41 15.81
C ALA A 123 -6.88 31.38 17.33
N MET A 124 -6.29 30.40 18.02
CA MET A 124 -6.33 30.29 19.49
C MET A 124 -5.63 31.47 20.18
N VAL A 125 -4.49 31.93 19.64
CA VAL A 125 -3.79 33.13 20.14
C VAL A 125 -4.67 34.36 20.00
N LEU A 126 -5.32 34.56 18.84
CA LEU A 126 -6.23 35.68 18.62
C LEU A 126 -7.43 35.64 19.58
N LEU A 127 -8.02 34.45 19.76
CA LEU A 127 -9.13 34.25 20.69
C LEU A 127 -8.72 34.61 22.13
N LEU A 128 -7.55 34.16 22.58
CA LEU A 128 -7.02 34.50 23.90
C LEU A 128 -6.81 36.01 24.06
N LEU A 129 -6.32 36.70 23.04
CA LEU A 129 -6.14 38.16 23.07
C LEU A 129 -7.49 38.87 23.25
N ILE A 130 -8.52 38.47 22.50
CA ILE A 130 -9.87 39.03 22.63
C ILE A 130 -10.41 38.83 24.04
N VAL A 131 -10.35 37.59 24.55
CA VAL A 131 -10.80 37.26 25.91
C VAL A 131 -10.04 38.08 26.96
N TYR A 132 -8.73 38.24 26.79
CA TYR A 132 -7.88 39.05 27.68
C TYR A 132 -8.29 40.52 27.69
N THR A 133 -8.52 41.13 26.51
CA THR A 133 -8.98 42.52 26.41
C THR A 133 -10.32 42.73 27.12
N PHE A 134 -11.30 41.85 26.88
CA PHE A 134 -12.58 41.93 27.60
C PHE A 134 -12.41 41.72 29.11
N GLY A 135 -11.52 40.81 29.53
CA GLY A 135 -11.18 40.61 30.94
C GLY A 135 -10.66 41.88 31.62
N ILE A 136 -9.78 42.63 30.95
CA ILE A 136 -9.30 43.93 31.44
C ILE A 136 -10.45 44.93 31.53
N LEU A 137 -11.27 45.04 30.48
CA LEU A 137 -12.39 45.99 30.47
C LEU A 137 -13.36 45.75 31.64
N PHE A 138 -13.73 44.49 31.90
CA PHE A 138 -14.58 44.18 33.04
C PHE A 138 -13.92 44.49 34.38
N THR A 139 -12.61 44.23 34.50
CA THR A 139 -11.87 44.57 35.72
C THR A 139 -11.84 46.08 35.94
N GLN A 140 -11.61 46.87 34.89
CA GLN A 140 -11.61 48.34 34.97
C GLN A 140 -12.99 48.89 35.38
N VAL A 141 -14.07 48.38 34.78
CA VAL A 141 -15.45 48.82 35.10
C VAL A 141 -15.85 48.49 36.55
N VAL A 142 -15.28 47.45 37.16
CA VAL A 142 -15.55 47.11 38.57
C VAL A 142 -14.70 47.95 39.53
N PHE A 143 -13.51 48.38 39.10
CA PHE A 143 -12.59 49.18 39.92
C PHE A 143 -12.87 50.68 39.88
N ASP A 144 -13.51 51.19 38.82
CA ASP A 144 -13.97 52.58 38.67
C ASP A 144 -15.39 52.75 39.25
#